data_AF-A0A0J7I459-F1
#
_entry.id   AF-A0A0J7I459-F1
#
_cell.length_a   1.000
_cell.length_b   1.000
_cell.length_c   1.000
_cell.angle_alpha   90.00
_cell.angle_beta   90.00
_cell.angle_gamma   90.00
#
_symmetry.space_group_name_H-M   'P 1'
#
loop_
_entity.id
_entity.type
_entity.pdbx_description
1 polymer ?
#
loop_
_entity_poly.entity_id
_entity_poly.type
_entity_poly.pdbx_seq_one_letter_code
_entity_poly.pdbx_strand_id
1 'polypeptide(L)'
;MYGNLFFLLFLSTHDHYLMLQKDDLQLHFFEFKNLVPAENYGQIYIRTTSIENLYNTFIENKVPIHPNGNLAEKPWGQKEFSILDPDSNLITFGEAMN
;
A
#
# COMPACT_ATOMS: atom_id res chain seq x y z
N MET A 1 -2.08 13.03 6.19
CA MET A 1 -2.82 12.47 5.03
C MET A 1 -2.67 10.96 4.92
N TYR A 2 -1.54 10.35 5.29
CA TYR A 2 -1.35 8.88 5.36
C TYR A 2 -1.85 8.19 6.64
N GLY A 3 -2.54 8.92 7.53
CA GLY A 3 -3.06 8.35 8.80
C GLY A 3 -4.05 7.18 8.58
N ASN A 4 -4.60 7.05 7.36
CA ASN A 4 -5.49 5.95 6.98
C ASN A 4 -4.76 4.73 6.37
N LEU A 5 -3.44 4.77 6.14
CA LEU A 5 -2.65 3.55 5.94
C LEU A 5 -2.32 2.94 7.32
N PHE A 6 -3.37 2.60 8.08
CA PHE A 6 -3.38 2.13 9.48
C PHE A 6 -2.49 0.91 9.79
N PHE A 7 -1.70 0.41 8.82
CA PHE A 7 -0.75 -0.67 8.99
C PHE A 7 0.69 -0.19 9.27
N LEU A 8 1.07 1.02 8.86
CA LEU A 8 2.45 1.52 9.06
C LEU A 8 2.52 2.51 10.23
N LEU A 9 3.51 2.32 11.11
CA LEU A 9 3.84 3.24 12.19
C LEU A 9 4.52 4.49 11.61
N PHE A 10 4.09 5.67 12.06
CA PHE A 10 4.78 6.92 11.76
C PHE A 10 6.15 6.96 12.47
N LEU A 11 7.23 7.15 11.72
CA LEU A 11 8.56 7.31 12.31
C LEU A 11 8.89 8.78 12.56
N SER A 12 8.86 9.60 11.52
CA SER A 12 9.16 11.02 11.60
C SER A 12 8.73 11.77 10.34
N THR A 13 8.57 13.09 10.49
CA THR A 13 8.47 14.06 9.40
C THR A 13 9.62 15.05 9.50
N HIS A 14 10.23 15.35 8.37
CA HIS A 14 11.21 16.43 8.22
C HIS A 14 10.77 17.26 7.02
N ASP A 15 10.45 18.55 7.21
CA ASP A 15 9.92 19.54 6.26
C ASP A 15 9.09 19.00 5.06
N HIS A 16 9.70 18.27 4.15
CA HIS A 16 9.13 17.75 2.90
C HIS A 16 9.28 16.22 2.75
N TYR A 17 9.47 15.49 3.84
CA TYR A 17 9.78 14.06 3.86
C TYR A 17 9.03 13.34 4.97
N LEU A 18 8.39 12.22 4.62
CA LEU A 18 7.65 11.36 5.54
C LEU A 18 8.24 9.95 5.49
N MET A 19 8.56 9.42 6.67
CA MET A 19 8.98 8.03 6.83
C MET A 19 7.94 7.25 7.63
N LEU A 20 7.48 6.15 7.06
CA LEU A 20 6.59 5.19 7.68
C LEU A 20 7.32 3.85 7.80
N GLN A 21 7.12 3.12 8.90
CA GLN A 21 7.72 1.80 9.11
C GLN A 21 6.71 0.80 9.63
N LYS A 22 6.83 -0.45 9.19
CA LYS A 22 6.27 -1.59 9.90
C LYS A 22 7.24 -2.76 9.82
N ASP A 23 7.56 -3.33 10.97
CA ASP A 23 8.56 -4.38 11.08
C ASP A 23 9.86 -3.92 10.37
N ASP A 24 10.35 -4.69 9.41
CA ASP A 24 11.56 -4.38 8.62
C ASP A 24 11.26 -3.62 7.31
N LEU A 25 10.01 -3.22 7.05
CA LEU A 25 9.60 -2.45 5.88
C LEU A 25 9.54 -0.96 6.21
N GLN A 26 10.18 -0.12 5.38
CA GLN A 26 10.04 1.33 5.43
C GLN A 26 9.51 1.88 4.09
N LEU A 27 8.56 2.80 4.17
CA LEU A 27 8.10 3.60 3.04
C LEU A 27 8.47 5.06 3.25
N HIS A 28 9.06 5.64 2.21
CA HIS A 28 9.59 6.99 2.23
C HIS A 28 8.86 7.80 1.17
N PHE A 29 8.21 8.87 1.59
CA PHE A 29 7.51 9.81 0.74
C PHE A 29 8.22 11.15 0.79
N PHE A 30 8.26 11.85 -0.34
CA PHE A 30 8.75 13.21 -0.42
C PHE A 30 7.65 14.09 -1.02
N GLU A 31 7.62 15.36 -0.63
CA GLU A 31 6.66 16.32 -1.18
C GLU A 31 6.93 16.53 -2.67
N PHE A 32 5.91 16.33 -3.50
CA PHE A 32 5.93 16.73 -4.89
C PHE A 32 4.75 17.66 -5.19
N LYS A 33 5.01 18.97 -5.05
CA LYS A 33 3.97 20.03 -5.09
C LYS A 33 3.13 20.08 -6.36
N ASN A 34 3.68 19.62 -7.48
CA ASN A 34 3.02 19.67 -8.79
C ASN A 34 2.46 18.30 -9.21
N LEU A 35 2.39 17.33 -8.30
CA LEU A 35 1.75 16.05 -8.58
C LEU A 35 0.26 16.26 -8.89
N VAL A 36 -0.19 15.70 -10.00
CA VAL A 36 -1.61 15.59 -10.35
C VAL A 36 -2.04 14.14 -10.06
N PRO A 37 -2.78 13.84 -8.98
CA PRO A 37 -3.09 12.46 -8.59
C PRO A 37 -3.78 11.64 -9.70
N ALA A 38 -4.65 12.28 -10.49
CA ALA A 38 -5.34 11.62 -11.60
C ALA A 38 -4.41 11.18 -12.75
N GLU A 39 -3.19 11.73 -12.81
CA GLU A 39 -2.15 11.39 -13.79
C GLU A 39 -1.01 10.57 -13.15
N ASN A 40 -1.09 10.29 -11.84
CA ASN A 40 -0.06 9.52 -11.15
C ASN A 40 -0.12 8.04 -11.54
N TYR A 41 1.03 7.48 -11.88
CA TYR A 41 1.23 6.07 -12.19
C TYR A 41 2.28 5.43 -11.27
N GLY A 42 2.58 6.07 -10.13
CA GLY A 42 3.43 5.51 -9.09
C GLY A 42 2.87 4.19 -8.56
N GLN A 43 3.73 3.19 -8.44
CA GLN A 43 3.35 1.87 -7.94
C GLN A 43 4.45 1.29 -7.04
N ILE A 44 4.03 0.59 -6.00
CA ILE A 44 4.89 -0.28 -5.19
C ILE A 44 4.27 -1.67 -5.06
N TYR A 45 5.12 -2.69 -4.91
CA TYR A 45 4.71 -4.07 -4.65
C TYR A 45 5.36 -4.54 -3.35
N ILE A 46 4.55 -4.89 -2.36
CA ILE A 46 4.98 -5.33 -1.04
C ILE A 46 4.74 -6.83 -0.93
N ARG A 47 5.81 -7.60 -0.68
CA ARG A 47 5.69 -9.03 -0.43
C ARG A 47 5.26 -9.30 1.01
N THR A 48 4.37 -10.25 1.18
CA THR A 48 3.90 -10.74 2.49
C THR A 48 3.85 -12.27 2.48
N THR A 49 3.79 -12.86 3.67
CA THR A 49 3.66 -14.32 3.90
C THR A 49 2.35 -14.66 4.62
N SER A 50 1.40 -13.73 4.62
CA SER A 50 0.09 -13.90 5.27
C SER A 50 -0.94 -12.97 4.64
N ILE A 51 -1.14 -13.07 3.33
CA ILE A 51 -1.91 -12.11 2.55
C ILE A 51 -3.39 -12.09 2.91
N GLU A 52 -3.97 -13.24 3.25
CA GLU A 52 -5.38 -13.32 3.63
C GLU A 52 -5.64 -12.59 4.95
N ASN A 53 -4.77 -12.79 5.94
CA ASN A 53 -4.86 -12.07 7.22
C ASN A 53 -4.65 -10.56 7.04
N LEU A 54 -3.70 -10.18 6.19
CA LEU A 54 -3.47 -8.78 5.85
C LEU A 54 -4.69 -8.15 5.16
N TYR A 55 -5.26 -8.83 4.18
CA TYR A 55 -6.47 -8.40 3.48
C TYR A 55 -7.64 -8.23 4.44
N ASN A 56 -7.87 -9.20 5.34
CA ASN A 56 -8.93 -9.12 6.35
C ASN A 56 -8.72 -7.92 7.30
N THR A 57 -7.49 -7.66 7.72
CA THR A 57 -7.15 -6.47 8.53
C THR A 57 -7.53 -5.18 7.80
N PHE A 58 -7.32 -5.10 6.49
CA PHE A 58 -7.70 -3.93 5.69
C PHE A 58 -9.23 -3.76 5.63
N ILE A 59 -9.97 -4.86 5.44
CA ILE A 59 -11.43 -4.84 5.45
C ILE A 59 -11.99 -4.41 6.81
N GLU A 60 -11.47 -4.96 7.91
CA GLU A 60 -11.90 -4.64 9.28
C GLU A 60 -11.66 -3.17 9.62
N ASN A 61 -10.53 -2.61 9.17
CA ASN A 61 -10.20 -1.20 9.33
C ASN A 61 -10.86 -0.29 8.29
N LYS A 62 -11.73 -0.84 7.42
CA LYS A 62 -12.46 -0.11 6.38
C LYS A 62 -11.54 0.63 5.41
N VAL A 63 -10.35 0.07 5.16
CA VAL A 63 -9.44 0.58 4.13
C VAL A 63 -10.02 0.25 2.76
N PRO A 64 -10.25 1.23 1.88
CA PRO A 64 -10.80 0.97 0.54
C PRO A 64 -9.86 0.08 -0.29
N ILE A 65 -10.38 -1.06 -0.72
CA ILE A 65 -9.71 -1.91 -1.71
C ILE A 65 -9.95 -1.33 -3.10
N HIS A 66 -8.92 -1.32 -3.96
CA HIS A 66 -9.08 -0.86 -5.33
C HIS A 66 -10.16 -1.71 -6.03
N PRO A 67 -11.11 -1.11 -6.76
CA PRO A 67 -12.24 -1.85 -7.35
C PRO A 67 -11.80 -3.00 -8.27
N ASN A 68 -10.66 -2.84 -8.96
CA ASN A 68 -10.07 -3.87 -9.81
C ASN A 68 -8.91 -4.63 -9.14
N GLY A 69 -8.70 -4.42 -7.83
CA GLY A 69 -7.58 -4.93 -7.05
C GLY A 69 -8.01 -5.79 -5.86
N ASN A 70 -9.19 -6.40 -5.90
CA ASN A 70 -9.60 -7.39 -4.89
C ASN A 70 -8.61 -8.56 -4.82
N LEU A 71 -8.54 -9.18 -3.64
CA LEU A 71 -7.68 -10.34 -3.41
C LEU A 71 -7.98 -11.45 -4.42
N ALA A 72 -6.98 -11.81 -5.22
CA ALA A 72 -7.14 -12.83 -6.25
C ALA A 72 -5.81 -13.56 -6.50
N GLU A 73 -5.94 -14.84 -6.87
CA GLU A 73 -4.86 -15.62 -7.44
C GLU A 73 -4.61 -15.17 -8.89
N LYS A 74 -3.34 -15.07 -9.26
CA LYS A 74 -2.91 -14.59 -10.57
C LYS A 74 -2.18 -15.70 -11.34
N PRO A 75 -2.25 -15.69 -12.68
CA PRO A 75 -1.60 -16.71 -13.52
C PRO A 75 -0.08 -16.82 -13.34
N TRP A 76 0.57 -15.82 -12.76
CA TRP A 76 2.01 -15.79 -12.48
C TRP A 76 2.39 -16.30 -11.09
N GLY A 77 1.51 -17.05 -10.41
CA GLY A 77 1.87 -17.73 -9.15
C GLY A 77 1.86 -16.82 -7.92
N GLN A 78 1.12 -15.71 -7.95
CA GLN A 78 0.92 -14.83 -6.80
C GLN A 78 -0.56 -14.76 -6.43
N LYS A 79 -0.84 -14.68 -5.13
CA LYS A 79 -2.08 -14.15 -4.60
C LYS A 79 -1.83 -12.69 -4.27
N GLU A 80 -2.66 -11.77 -4.75
CA GLU A 80 -2.41 -10.33 -4.56
C GLU A 80 -3.70 -9.51 -4.45
N PHE A 81 -3.63 -8.37 -3.77
CA PHE A 81 -4.65 -7.32 -3.73
C PHE A 81 -4.00 -5.94 -3.80
N SER A 82 -4.76 -4.88 -4.09
CA SER A 82 -4.23 -3.52 -4.19
C SER A 82 -5.14 -2.46 -3.57
N ILE A 83 -4.52 -1.38 -3.08
CA ILE A 83 -5.17 -0.15 -2.64
C ILE A 83 -4.60 1.05 -3.40
N LEU A 84 -5.29 2.19 -3.30
CA LEU A 84 -4.72 3.50 -3.65
C LEU A 84 -4.50 4.29 -2.38
N ASP A 85 -3.37 4.99 -2.30
CA ASP A 85 -3.18 6.06 -1.33
C ASP A 85 -3.86 7.36 -1.82
N PRO A 86 -3.89 8.44 -1.01
CA PRO A 86 -4.51 9.71 -1.40
C PRO A 86 -3.90 10.36 -2.65
N ASP A 87 -2.64 10.05 -2.97
CA ASP A 87 -1.92 10.58 -4.14
C ASP A 87 -2.08 9.67 -5.37
N SER A 88 -2.95 8.65 -5.28
CA SER A 88 -3.18 7.63 -6.31
C SER A 88 -1.97 6.76 -6.63
N ASN A 89 -1.03 6.61 -5.69
CA ASN A 89 -0.03 5.54 -5.80
C ASN A 89 -0.73 4.19 -5.64
N LEU A 90 -0.47 3.27 -6.56
CA LEU A 90 -0.95 1.89 -6.48
C LEU A 90 -0.06 1.09 -5.53
N ILE A 91 -0.63 0.61 -4.43
CA ILE A 91 0.09 -0.23 -3.47
C ILE A 91 -0.46 -1.63 -3.58
N THR A 92 0.33 -2.52 -4.17
CA THR A 92 -0.03 -3.94 -4.33
C THR A 92 0.66 -4.77 -3.25
N PHE A 93 -0.10 -5.67 -2.62
CA PHE A 93 0.43 -6.67 -1.70
C PHE A 93 0.37 -8.03 -2.37
N GLY A 94 1.43 -8.83 -2.24
CA GLY A 94 1.53 -10.13 -2.90
C GLY A 94 2.16 -11.21 -2.05
N GLU A 95 1.66 -12.43 -2.18
CA GLU A 95 2.19 -13.64 -1.59
C GLU A 95 2.34 -14.73 -2.66
N ALA A 96 3.46 -15.44 -2.63
CA ALA A 96 3.70 -16.56 -3.55
C ALA A 96 2.79 -17.75 -3.20
N MET A 97 2.13 -18.31 -4.22
CA MET A 97 1.33 -19.52 -4.09
C MET A 97 2.26 -20.73 -4.22
N ASN A 98 2.99 -21.04 -3.16
CA ASN A 98 3.82 -22.24 -3.08
C ASN A 98 3.14 -23.32 -2.23
#